data_AF-A0A2N8T4W8-F1
#
_entry.id   AF-A0A2N8T4W8-F1
#
_cell.length_a   1.000
_cell.length_b   1.000
_cell.length_c   1.000
_cell.angle_alpha   90.00
_cell.angle_beta   90.00
_cell.angle_gamma   90.00
#
_symmetry.space_group_name_H-M   'P 1'
#
loop_
_entity.id
_entity.type
_entity.pdbx_description
1 polymer ?
#
loop_
_entity_poly.entity_id
_entity_poly.type
_entity_poly.pdbx_seq_one_letter_code
_entity_poly.pdbx_strand_id
1 'polypeptide(L)'
;MKSVPDGYLGVWRRRLLTTTAGLRDETSEVYWLQTASLHADLRLPRPHPVAPAASLETCSHAQQLALSEQAGFAGITEVNGDICQWHRLIDFQPPGGPADIGLMRFETPERLLEDGLDGSYHEIWQQVPESDGVNWGLWLEAAGQPSRQACLLVAGDYFLFAADRPLPLSPDGSHLRDQLAAVGPALRPRLLAFELSFGRHRNGATPWQITHSTLPGRVGDALLPSYWRFADPASLPDEDLARLGRYVPSGGWQRAELPLSSTPLEVPA
;
A
#
# COMPACT_ATOMS: atom_id res chain seq x y z
N MET A 1 -15.24 -14.95 -2.29
CA MET A 1 -14.24 -14.87 -1.21
C MET A 1 -14.97 -14.75 0.13
N LYS A 2 -14.44 -15.33 1.20
CA LYS A 2 -14.95 -15.07 2.56
C LYS A 2 -14.48 -13.66 2.98
N SER A 3 -15.31 -12.93 3.71
CA SER A 3 -14.90 -11.66 4.31
C SER A 3 -13.76 -11.91 5.30
N VAL A 4 -12.79 -11.01 5.31
CA VAL A 4 -11.77 -10.93 6.36
C VAL A 4 -12.47 -10.73 7.72
N PRO A 5 -12.07 -11.42 8.81
CA PRO A 5 -12.69 -11.26 10.12
C PRO A 5 -12.54 -9.84 10.69
N ASP A 6 -13.55 -9.39 11.44
CA ASP A 6 -13.65 -8.03 11.97
C ASP A 6 -12.43 -7.58 12.79
N GLY A 7 -11.79 -8.51 13.51
CA GLY A 7 -10.60 -8.23 14.32
C GLY A 7 -9.40 -7.71 13.52
N TYR A 8 -9.35 -7.96 12.20
CA TYR A 8 -8.28 -7.44 11.35
C TYR A 8 -8.60 -6.06 10.74
N LEU A 9 -9.87 -5.65 10.74
CA LEU A 9 -10.28 -4.42 10.06
C LEU A 9 -9.72 -3.19 10.78
N GLY A 10 -9.30 -2.20 10.00
CA GLY A 10 -8.72 -0.97 10.54
C GLY A 10 -7.36 -0.66 9.94
N VAL A 11 -6.63 0.21 10.65
CA VAL A 11 -5.25 0.54 10.33
C VAL A 11 -4.36 -0.02 11.43
N TRP A 12 -3.31 -0.71 11.03
CA TRP A 12 -2.28 -1.29 11.87
C TRP A 12 -0.96 -0.59 11.61
N ARG A 13 -0.28 -0.19 12.68
CA ARG A 13 1.08 0.33 12.60
C ARG A 13 2.05 -0.71 13.13
N ARG A 14 3.06 -1.05 12.33
CA ARG A 14 4.13 -1.94 12.80
C ARG A 14 4.97 -1.22 13.86
N ARG A 15 5.23 -1.93 14.96
CA ARG A 15 6.05 -1.47 16.09
C ARG A 15 7.39 -2.17 16.15
N LEU A 16 7.46 -3.38 15.62
CA LEU A 16 8.67 -4.19 15.58
C LEU A 16 8.63 -5.07 14.34
N LEU A 17 9.79 -5.23 13.70
CA LEU A 17 10.13 -6.36 12.85
C LEU A 17 11.45 -6.93 13.36
N THR A 18 11.51 -8.24 13.56
CA THR A 18 12.76 -8.99 13.74
C THR A 18 12.84 -10.12 12.74
N THR A 19 14.04 -10.42 12.25
CA THR A 19 14.29 -11.56 11.36
C THR A 19 15.37 -12.46 11.90
N THR A 20 15.38 -13.72 11.46
CA THR A 20 16.45 -14.69 11.77
C THR A 20 17.81 -14.28 11.23
N ALA A 21 17.85 -13.39 10.23
CA ALA A 21 19.08 -12.77 9.72
C ALA A 21 19.64 -11.66 10.64
N GLY A 22 19.01 -11.40 11.79
CA GLY A 22 19.48 -10.44 12.78
C GLY A 22 19.00 -9.00 12.56
N LEU A 23 18.07 -8.78 11.62
CA LEU A 23 17.42 -7.48 11.50
C LEU A 23 16.54 -7.26 12.74
N ARG A 24 16.64 -6.05 13.31
CA ARG A 24 15.66 -5.50 14.24
C ARG A 24 15.29 -4.10 13.77
N ASP A 25 14.06 -3.92 13.34
CA ASP A 25 13.52 -2.65 12.88
C ASP A 25 12.37 -2.20 13.78
N GLU A 26 12.56 -1.05 14.42
CA GLU A 26 11.57 -0.34 15.24
C GLU A 26 11.37 1.10 14.75
N THR A 27 12.03 1.47 13.64
CA THR A 27 12.17 2.86 13.21
C THR A 27 11.43 3.16 11.93
N SER A 28 11.26 2.17 11.04
CA SER A 28 10.48 2.34 9.83
C SER A 28 9.02 2.72 10.15
N GLU A 29 8.45 3.55 9.30
CA GLU A 29 7.01 3.85 9.35
C GLU A 29 6.28 2.89 8.44
N VAL A 30 5.64 1.90 9.06
CA VAL A 30 4.86 0.89 8.35
C VAL A 30 3.41 0.94 8.78
N TYR A 31 2.51 1.11 7.80
CA TYR A 31 1.07 1.16 7.99
C TYR A 31 0.39 0.16 7.06
N TRP A 32 -0.40 -0.74 7.64
CA TRP A 32 -1.27 -1.67 6.94
C TRP A 32 -2.71 -1.26 7.16
N LEU A 33 -3.45 -0.95 6.09
CA LEU A 33 -4.89 -0.70 6.12
C LEU A 33 -5.61 -1.92 5.57
N GLN A 34 -6.48 -2.50 6.39
CA GLN A 34 -7.26 -3.69 6.06
C GLN A 34 -8.76 -3.38 5.98
N THR A 35 -9.38 -3.83 4.90
CA THR A 35 -10.84 -3.80 4.71
C THR A 35 -11.43 -5.21 4.72
N ALA A 36 -12.73 -5.36 4.48
CA ALA A 36 -13.38 -6.67 4.41
C ALA A 36 -12.78 -7.63 3.35
N SER A 37 -12.03 -7.12 2.36
CA SER A 37 -11.37 -7.94 1.34
C SER A 37 -10.06 -7.38 0.81
N LEU A 38 -9.92 -6.06 0.72
CA LEU A 38 -8.73 -5.38 0.20
C LEU A 38 -7.78 -4.96 1.33
N HIS A 39 -6.48 -4.93 1.04
CA HIS A 39 -5.47 -4.29 1.86
C HIS A 39 -4.56 -3.37 1.05
N ALA A 40 -3.89 -2.48 1.76
CA ALA A 40 -2.70 -1.82 1.29
C ALA A 40 -1.71 -1.63 2.45
N ASP A 41 -0.44 -1.80 2.16
CA ASP A 41 0.68 -1.71 3.08
C ASP A 41 1.68 -0.67 2.56
N LEU A 42 2.00 0.32 3.39
CA LEU A 42 2.98 1.37 3.12
C LEU A 42 4.20 1.16 4.03
N ARG A 43 5.41 1.04 3.46
CA ARG A 43 6.66 0.88 4.20
C ARG A 43 7.67 1.96 3.85
N LEU A 44 7.89 2.87 4.80
CA LEU A 44 8.83 3.98 4.67
C LEU A 44 10.04 3.78 5.60
N PRO A 45 11.25 3.58 5.05
CA PRO A 45 12.48 3.55 5.85
C PRO A 45 12.72 4.87 6.57
N ARG A 46 13.35 4.81 7.75
CA ARG A 46 13.86 6.00 8.45
C ARG A 46 15.40 5.97 8.52
N PRO A 47 16.08 7.12 8.34
CA PRO A 47 15.53 8.45 8.04
C PRO A 47 14.95 8.54 6.62
N HIS A 48 14.02 9.48 6.40
CA HIS A 48 13.45 9.71 5.08
C HIS A 48 14.56 10.09 4.08
N PRO A 49 14.61 9.48 2.89
CA PRO A 49 15.74 9.63 1.97
C PRO A 49 15.79 11.03 1.31
N VAL A 50 14.71 11.79 1.38
CA VAL A 50 14.51 13.05 0.67
C VAL A 50 13.76 14.06 1.52
N ALA A 51 14.01 15.35 1.25
CA ALA A 51 13.27 16.43 1.89
C ALA A 51 11.80 16.44 1.45
N PRO A 52 10.86 16.90 2.31
CA PRO A 52 9.43 16.90 1.99
C PRO A 52 9.07 17.63 0.68
N ALA A 53 9.77 18.71 0.34
CA ALA A 53 9.51 19.52 -0.86
C ALA A 53 10.15 18.97 -2.15
N ALA A 54 10.84 17.82 -2.10
CA ALA A 54 11.43 17.22 -3.30
C ALA A 54 10.35 16.66 -4.24
N SER A 55 10.73 16.37 -5.47
CA SER A 55 9.96 15.58 -6.45
C SER A 55 10.86 14.52 -7.06
N LEU A 56 10.29 13.49 -7.70
CA LEU A 56 11.10 12.44 -8.34
C LEU A 56 12.02 13.01 -9.43
N GLU A 57 11.55 14.04 -10.13
CA GLU A 57 12.24 14.72 -11.21
C GLU A 57 13.40 15.59 -10.71
N THR A 58 13.30 16.14 -9.49
CA THR A 58 14.35 16.97 -8.89
C THR A 58 15.31 16.18 -8.00
N CYS A 59 15.00 14.92 -7.68
CA CYS A 59 15.88 14.07 -6.88
C CYS A 59 17.20 13.79 -7.63
N SER A 60 18.31 13.90 -6.91
CA SER A 60 19.60 13.37 -7.38
C SER A 60 19.53 11.85 -7.57
N HIS A 61 20.46 11.30 -8.34
CA HIS A 61 20.53 9.85 -8.54
C HIS A 61 20.67 9.07 -7.22
N ALA A 62 21.48 9.56 -6.27
CA ALA A 62 21.64 8.94 -4.96
C ALA A 62 20.32 8.92 -4.17
N GLN A 63 19.54 10.01 -4.23
CA GLN A 63 18.21 10.08 -3.63
C GLN A 63 17.21 9.14 -4.31
N GLN A 64 17.26 9.02 -5.64
CA GLN A 64 16.43 8.06 -6.39
C GLN A 64 16.75 6.61 -6.00
N LEU A 65 18.03 6.27 -5.82
CA LEU A 65 18.43 4.94 -5.31
C LEU A 65 17.93 4.73 -3.88
N ALA A 66 18.03 5.73 -3.01
CA ALA A 66 17.53 5.62 -1.65
C ALA A 66 15.99 5.47 -1.60
N LEU A 67 15.25 6.14 -2.50
CA LEU A 67 13.80 5.96 -2.66
C LEU A 67 13.42 4.56 -3.14
N SER A 68 14.30 3.87 -3.87
CA SER A 68 14.06 2.49 -4.34
C SER A 68 14.12 1.43 -3.23
N GLU A 69 14.59 1.79 -2.04
CA GLU A 69 14.62 0.93 -0.85
C GLU A 69 13.31 0.98 -0.04
N GLN A 70 12.34 1.81 -0.47
CA GLN A 70 10.99 1.78 0.07
C GLN A 70 10.29 0.48 -0.34
N ALA A 71 9.20 0.15 0.35
CA ALA A 71 8.38 -0.99 -0.01
C ALA A 71 6.90 -0.69 0.27
N GLY A 72 6.05 -1.59 -0.18
CA GLY A 72 4.61 -1.51 0.01
C GLY A 72 3.89 -2.07 -1.20
N PHE A 73 2.62 -2.36 -1.01
CA PHE A 73 1.83 -3.13 -1.95
C PHE A 73 0.35 -2.99 -1.63
N ALA A 74 -0.49 -3.45 -2.54
CA ALA A 74 -1.92 -3.57 -2.29
C ALA A 74 -2.50 -4.76 -3.04
N GLY A 75 -3.61 -5.26 -2.52
CA GLY A 75 -4.30 -6.40 -3.11
C GLY A 75 -5.34 -6.99 -2.20
N ILE A 76 -5.48 -8.31 -2.23
CA ILE A 76 -6.56 -9.04 -1.57
C ILE A 76 -6.01 -9.81 -0.38
N THR A 77 -6.78 -9.85 0.70
CA THR A 77 -6.44 -10.62 1.90
C THR A 77 -7.35 -11.83 2.03
N GLU A 78 -6.75 -12.99 2.28
CA GLU A 78 -7.45 -14.21 2.61
C GLU A 78 -7.04 -14.67 4.02
N VAL A 79 -8.03 -15.01 4.85
CA VAL A 79 -7.80 -15.48 6.22
C VAL A 79 -8.41 -16.86 6.39
N ASN A 80 -7.61 -17.81 6.87
CA ASN A 80 -8.02 -19.18 7.19
C ASN A 80 -7.54 -19.55 8.59
N GLY A 81 -8.43 -19.45 9.58
CA GLY A 81 -8.06 -19.62 10.98
C GLY A 81 -7.15 -18.47 11.43
N ASP A 82 -5.96 -18.82 11.89
CA ASP A 82 -4.88 -17.89 12.26
C ASP A 82 -3.90 -17.62 11.11
N ILE A 83 -4.08 -18.20 9.93
CA ILE A 83 -3.22 -17.95 8.77
C ILE A 83 -3.82 -16.83 7.93
N CYS A 84 -3.03 -15.79 7.67
CA CYS A 84 -3.36 -14.70 6.75
C CYS A 84 -2.45 -14.76 5.53
N GLN A 85 -3.03 -14.62 4.33
CA GLN A 85 -2.31 -14.51 3.07
C GLN A 85 -2.66 -13.18 2.40
N TRP A 86 -1.63 -12.44 2.00
CA TRP A 86 -1.75 -11.20 1.24
C TRP A 86 -1.42 -11.46 -0.23
N HIS A 87 -2.44 -11.49 -1.07
CA HIS A 87 -2.29 -11.57 -2.52
C HIS A 87 -1.94 -10.19 -3.07
N ARG A 88 -0.65 -9.95 -3.29
CA ARG A 88 -0.08 -8.67 -3.75
C ARG A 88 -0.37 -8.48 -5.24
N LEU A 89 -1.36 -7.65 -5.56
CA LEU A 89 -1.79 -7.40 -6.93
C LEU A 89 -1.00 -6.26 -7.57
N ILE A 90 -0.64 -5.25 -6.79
CA ILE A 90 0.28 -4.19 -7.19
C ILE A 90 1.38 -4.05 -6.14
N ASP A 91 2.62 -3.81 -6.59
CA ASP A 91 3.79 -3.87 -5.73
C ASP A 91 4.84 -2.81 -6.04
N PHE A 92 5.38 -2.18 -4.98
CA PHE A 92 6.47 -1.23 -5.07
C PHE A 92 7.79 -1.90 -5.47
N GLN A 93 8.03 -3.15 -5.05
CA GLN A 93 9.16 -3.93 -5.53
C GLN A 93 8.71 -4.79 -6.72
N PRO A 94 9.62 -5.16 -7.64
CA PRO A 94 9.29 -6.07 -8.72
C PRO A 94 8.78 -7.42 -8.16
N PRO A 95 7.86 -8.07 -8.86
CA PRO A 95 7.25 -9.31 -8.38
C PRO A 95 8.33 -10.39 -8.24
N GLY A 96 8.28 -11.11 -7.13
CA GLY A 96 9.22 -12.18 -6.81
C GLY A 96 9.16 -12.57 -5.34
N GLY A 97 9.80 -13.68 -5.00
CA GLY A 97 9.81 -14.23 -3.65
C GLY A 97 8.68 -15.22 -3.37
N PRO A 98 8.64 -15.78 -2.14
CA PRO A 98 7.57 -16.67 -1.71
C PRO A 98 6.24 -15.91 -1.57
N ALA A 99 5.15 -16.66 -1.48
CA ALA A 99 3.85 -16.09 -1.14
C ALA A 99 3.91 -15.34 0.20
N ASP A 100 3.21 -14.20 0.28
CA ASP A 100 3.15 -13.37 1.48
C ASP A 100 2.11 -13.96 2.44
N ILE A 101 2.59 -14.74 3.42
CA ILE A 101 1.77 -15.52 4.35
C ILE A 101 2.33 -15.35 5.77
N GLY A 102 1.44 -15.07 6.71
CA GLY A 102 1.75 -14.86 8.13
C GLY A 102 0.82 -15.64 9.05
N LEU A 103 1.38 -16.11 10.16
CA LEU A 103 0.66 -16.66 11.30
C LEU A 103 0.28 -15.53 12.25
N MET A 104 -1.01 -15.36 12.49
CA MET A 104 -1.59 -14.21 13.16
C MET A 104 -2.06 -14.56 14.56
N ARG A 105 -1.56 -13.84 15.58
CA ARG A 105 -2.00 -13.99 16.98
C ARG A 105 -2.35 -12.66 17.60
N PHE A 106 -3.64 -12.45 17.86
CA PHE A 106 -4.11 -11.32 18.67
C PHE A 106 -3.76 -11.55 20.15
N GLU A 107 -3.02 -10.63 20.75
CA GLU A 107 -2.83 -10.57 22.20
C GLU A 107 -3.92 -9.74 22.87
N THR A 108 -4.34 -8.67 22.19
CA THR A 108 -5.54 -7.88 22.50
C THR A 108 -6.22 -7.50 21.18
N PRO A 109 -7.44 -6.94 21.19
CA PRO A 109 -8.08 -6.45 19.96
C PRO A 109 -7.25 -5.40 19.22
N GLU A 110 -6.38 -4.67 19.91
CA GLU A 110 -5.55 -3.61 19.35
C GLU A 110 -4.08 -4.03 19.16
N ARG A 111 -3.69 -5.25 19.56
CA ARG A 111 -2.31 -5.73 19.50
C ARG A 111 -2.26 -7.09 18.84
N LEU A 112 -1.63 -7.12 17.67
CA LEU A 112 -1.53 -8.28 16.80
C LEU A 112 -0.06 -8.65 16.61
N LEU A 113 0.22 -9.94 16.70
CA LEU A 113 1.51 -10.50 16.35
C LEU A 113 1.40 -11.25 15.04
N GLU A 114 2.46 -11.18 14.26
CA GLU A 114 2.58 -11.86 12.99
C GLU A 114 3.93 -12.57 12.94
N ASP A 115 3.92 -13.87 12.68
CA ASP A 115 5.12 -14.67 12.53
C ASP A 115 5.14 -15.31 11.14
N GLY A 116 6.33 -15.37 10.51
CA GLY A 116 6.50 -16.19 9.31
C GLY A 116 6.22 -17.65 9.63
N LEU A 117 5.60 -18.39 8.71
CA LEU A 117 5.25 -19.80 8.96
C LEU A 117 6.49 -20.69 9.26
N ASP A 118 7.65 -20.29 8.76
CA ASP A 118 8.95 -20.91 8.97
C ASP A 118 9.75 -20.29 10.14
N GLY A 119 9.15 -19.33 10.85
CA GLY A 119 9.81 -18.55 11.91
C GLY A 119 10.88 -17.58 11.40
N SER A 120 10.93 -17.28 10.10
CA SER A 120 11.94 -16.39 9.51
C SER A 120 11.84 -14.93 9.98
N TYR A 121 10.64 -14.50 10.37
CA TYR A 121 10.39 -13.17 10.90
C TYR A 121 9.32 -13.17 12.00
N HIS A 122 9.34 -12.11 12.80
CA HIS A 122 8.35 -11.78 13.82
C HIS A 122 8.06 -10.28 13.77
N GLU A 123 6.78 -9.93 13.68
CA GLU A 123 6.29 -8.55 13.69
C GLU A 123 5.29 -8.31 14.82
N ILE A 124 5.31 -7.08 15.35
CA ILE A 124 4.32 -6.60 16.31
C ILE A 124 3.56 -5.44 15.67
N TRP A 125 2.25 -5.58 15.61
CA TRP A 125 1.32 -4.60 15.05
C TRP A 125 0.44 -4.02 16.15
N GLN A 126 0.27 -2.71 16.10
CA GLN A 126 -0.62 -1.97 16.99
C GLN A 126 -1.70 -1.28 16.17
N GLN A 127 -2.96 -1.51 16.50
CA GLN A 127 -4.07 -0.83 15.86
C GLN A 127 -3.97 0.67 16.12
N VAL A 128 -4.19 1.45 15.08
CA VAL A 128 -4.15 2.90 15.13
C VAL A 128 -5.52 3.40 15.62
N PRO A 129 -5.58 4.29 16.63
CA PRO A 129 -6.84 4.88 17.08
C PRO A 129 -7.57 5.62 15.95
N GLU A 130 -8.90 5.63 16.01
CA GLU A 130 -9.79 6.25 15.02
C GLU A 130 -9.77 5.53 13.66
N SER A 131 -9.37 4.25 13.62
CA SER A 131 -9.41 3.42 12.40
C SER A 131 -10.60 2.46 12.34
N ASP A 132 -11.45 2.49 13.35
CA ASP A 132 -12.71 1.77 13.45
C ASP A 132 -13.88 2.53 12.78
N GLY A 133 -14.95 1.82 12.42
CA GLY A 133 -16.16 2.40 11.83
C GLY A 133 -16.26 2.19 10.32
N VAL A 134 -16.38 3.28 9.54
CA VAL A 134 -16.51 3.20 8.07
C VAL A 134 -15.34 2.43 7.50
N ASN A 135 -15.63 1.35 6.77
CA ASN A 135 -14.62 0.49 6.19
C ASN A 135 -15.06 0.04 4.80
N TRP A 136 -14.26 0.37 3.78
CA TRP A 136 -14.50 -0.06 2.41
C TRP A 136 -13.23 0.08 1.57
N GLY A 137 -13.20 -0.63 0.44
CA GLY A 137 -12.15 -0.50 -0.55
C GLY A 137 -12.72 -0.45 -1.96
N LEU A 138 -12.10 0.36 -2.82
CA LEU A 138 -12.37 0.46 -4.24
C LEU A 138 -11.16 -0.05 -5.02
N TRP A 139 -11.37 -1.01 -5.91
CA TRP A 139 -10.38 -1.40 -6.91
C TRP A 139 -10.59 -0.58 -8.19
N LEU A 140 -9.49 -0.13 -8.77
CA LEU A 140 -9.48 0.77 -9.91
C LEU A 140 -8.57 0.24 -11.01
N GLU A 141 -8.95 0.51 -12.25
CA GLU A 141 -8.13 0.22 -13.42
C GLU A 141 -8.03 1.44 -14.34
N ALA A 142 -6.95 1.54 -15.10
CA ALA A 142 -6.80 2.54 -16.13
C ALA A 142 -7.50 2.08 -17.41
N ALA A 143 -8.18 3.00 -18.11
CA ALA A 143 -8.84 2.71 -19.38
C ALA A 143 -7.87 2.35 -20.55
N GLY A 144 -6.56 2.59 -20.37
CA GLY A 144 -5.52 2.36 -21.39
C GLY A 144 -4.76 1.04 -21.24
N GLN A 145 -3.99 0.66 -22.26
CA GLN A 145 -3.13 -0.54 -22.24
C GLN A 145 -1.63 -0.16 -22.20
N PRO A 146 -0.78 -0.86 -21.42
CA PRO A 146 -1.15 -1.85 -20.41
C PRO A 146 -1.96 -1.21 -19.28
N SER A 147 -3.00 -1.91 -18.81
CA SER A 147 -3.86 -1.40 -17.74
C SER A 147 -3.08 -1.32 -16.45
N ARG A 148 -2.96 -0.09 -15.92
CA ARG A 148 -2.47 0.16 -14.57
C ARG A 148 -3.60 -0.08 -13.59
N GLN A 149 -3.24 -0.54 -12.40
CA GLN A 149 -4.19 -0.78 -11.32
C GLN A 149 -3.94 0.17 -10.16
N ALA A 150 -5.00 0.44 -9.41
CA ALA A 150 -4.94 1.22 -8.19
C ALA A 150 -6.03 0.76 -7.21
N CYS A 151 -5.91 1.16 -5.96
CA CYS A 151 -7.00 1.03 -5.00
C CYS A 151 -7.07 2.24 -4.07
N LEU A 152 -8.29 2.53 -3.62
CA LEU A 152 -8.55 3.48 -2.56
C LEU A 152 -9.24 2.75 -1.42
N LEU A 153 -8.63 2.79 -0.24
CA LEU A 153 -9.16 2.14 0.96
C LEU A 153 -9.46 3.17 2.02
N VAL A 154 -10.51 2.92 2.81
CA VAL A 154 -10.88 3.68 3.99
C VAL A 154 -11.11 2.76 5.16
N ALA A 155 -10.61 3.19 6.33
CA ALA A 155 -10.89 2.58 7.62
C ALA A 155 -10.92 3.69 8.70
N GLY A 156 -12.10 3.93 9.26
CA GLY A 156 -12.34 4.98 10.26
C GLY A 156 -12.13 6.38 9.71
N ASP A 157 -11.13 7.11 10.23
CA ASP A 157 -10.70 8.46 9.79
C ASP A 157 -9.58 8.39 8.72
N TYR A 158 -9.08 7.20 8.40
CA TYR A 158 -7.90 7.02 7.55
C TYR A 158 -8.26 6.57 6.14
N PHE A 159 -7.39 6.98 5.22
CA PHE A 159 -7.36 6.43 3.88
C PHE A 159 -5.96 5.96 3.49
N LEU A 160 -5.91 5.02 2.55
CA LEU A 160 -4.70 4.67 1.84
C LEU A 160 -5.02 4.52 0.35
N PHE A 161 -4.35 5.31 -0.48
CA PHE A 161 -4.41 5.20 -1.93
C PHE A 161 -3.15 4.55 -2.45
N ALA A 162 -3.29 3.44 -3.17
CA ALA A 162 -2.20 2.74 -3.82
C ALA A 162 -2.39 2.79 -5.34
N ALA A 163 -1.35 3.09 -6.12
CA ALA A 163 -1.42 3.11 -7.57
C ALA A 163 -0.11 2.62 -8.20
N ASP A 164 -0.25 1.69 -9.15
CA ASP A 164 0.87 1.14 -9.89
C ASP A 164 1.55 2.19 -10.77
N ARG A 165 2.82 1.98 -11.08
CA ARG A 165 3.69 2.93 -11.78
C ARG A 165 3.41 3.03 -13.29
N PRO A 166 3.72 4.16 -13.95
CA PRO A 166 3.58 4.33 -15.40
C PRO A 166 4.54 3.51 -16.27
N LEU A 167 5.60 2.94 -15.70
CA LEU A 167 6.57 2.12 -16.41
C LEU A 167 6.72 0.79 -15.67
N PRO A 168 6.22 -0.34 -16.22
CA PRO A 168 6.28 -1.63 -15.53
C PRO A 168 7.72 -2.05 -15.26
N LEU A 169 7.89 -2.79 -14.17
CA LEU A 169 9.18 -3.39 -13.81
C LEU A 169 9.41 -4.70 -14.57
N SER A 170 10.68 -5.06 -14.76
CA SER A 170 11.03 -6.39 -15.24
C SER A 170 10.68 -7.44 -14.18
N PRO A 171 10.04 -8.58 -14.55
CA PRO A 171 9.73 -9.66 -13.62
C PRO A 171 10.89 -10.65 -13.45
N ASP A 172 12.13 -10.17 -13.58
CA ASP A 172 13.34 -11.00 -13.53
C ASP A 172 13.82 -11.30 -12.09
N GLY A 173 13.07 -10.83 -11.09
CA GLY A 173 13.38 -10.99 -9.68
C GLY A 173 14.49 -10.06 -9.16
N SER A 174 15.06 -9.19 -9.99
CA SER A 174 16.04 -8.20 -9.54
C SER A 174 15.38 -7.09 -8.72
N HIS A 175 16.05 -6.56 -7.70
CA HIS A 175 15.51 -5.49 -6.85
C HIS A 175 15.26 -4.20 -7.65
N LEU A 176 14.31 -3.35 -7.24
CA LEU A 176 14.02 -2.09 -7.94
C LEU A 176 15.28 -1.22 -8.11
N ARG A 177 16.15 -1.23 -7.11
CA ARG A 177 17.45 -0.53 -7.14
C ARG A 177 18.30 -0.92 -8.34
N ASP A 178 18.36 -2.21 -8.65
CA ASP A 178 19.20 -2.72 -9.74
C ASP A 178 18.60 -2.34 -11.10
N GLN A 179 17.27 -2.44 -11.24
CA GLN A 179 16.56 -1.98 -12.43
C GLN A 179 16.71 -0.47 -12.64
N LEU A 180 16.70 0.32 -11.57
CA LEU A 180 16.91 1.77 -11.61
C LEU A 180 18.33 2.12 -12.08
N ALA A 181 19.34 1.37 -11.64
CA ALA A 181 20.73 1.54 -12.05
C ALA A 181 20.95 1.17 -13.53
N ALA A 182 20.17 0.22 -14.06
CA ALA A 182 20.25 -0.24 -15.43
C ALA A 182 19.64 0.72 -16.47
N VAL A 183 18.82 1.69 -16.04
CA VAL A 183 18.14 2.64 -16.95
C VAL A 183 18.74 4.05 -16.92
N GLY A 184 18.53 4.78 -18.02
CA GLY A 184 18.92 6.18 -18.15
C GLY A 184 18.08 7.13 -17.27
N PRO A 185 18.58 8.35 -16.96
CA PRO A 185 17.94 9.28 -16.04
C PRO A 185 16.48 9.63 -16.35
N ALA A 186 16.09 9.66 -17.63
CA ALA A 186 14.73 9.99 -18.04
C ALA A 186 13.68 8.93 -17.64
N LEU A 187 14.08 7.67 -17.44
CA LEU A 187 13.16 6.58 -17.08
C LEU A 187 13.06 6.37 -15.57
N ARG A 188 14.06 6.81 -14.78
CA ARG A 188 14.14 6.57 -13.34
C ARG A 188 12.94 7.10 -12.55
N PRO A 189 12.47 8.35 -12.75
CA PRO A 189 11.25 8.82 -12.09
C PRO A 189 10.04 7.95 -12.42
N ARG A 190 9.94 7.42 -13.64
CA ARG A 190 8.81 6.58 -14.06
C ARG A 190 8.82 5.19 -13.40
N LEU A 191 9.99 4.61 -13.12
CA LEU A 191 10.11 3.37 -12.34
C LEU A 191 9.77 3.59 -10.86
N LEU A 192 10.11 4.76 -10.31
CA LEU A 192 9.82 5.13 -8.91
C LEU A 192 8.40 5.64 -8.68
N ALA A 193 7.63 5.91 -9.74
CA ALA A 193 6.30 6.52 -9.68
C ALA A 193 5.18 5.54 -9.24
N PHE A 194 5.47 4.67 -8.27
CA PHE A 194 4.49 3.86 -7.56
C PHE A 194 4.00 4.64 -6.34
N GLU A 195 2.71 4.96 -6.30
CA GLU A 195 2.14 5.78 -5.23
C GLU A 195 1.53 4.89 -4.16
N LEU A 196 1.97 5.08 -2.92
CA LEU A 196 1.21 4.75 -1.73
C LEU A 196 1.09 6.05 -0.95
N SER A 197 -0.12 6.56 -0.78
CA SER A 197 -0.41 7.80 -0.07
C SER A 197 -1.39 7.52 1.05
N PHE A 198 -0.92 7.72 2.29
CA PHE A 198 -1.67 7.45 3.52
C PHE A 198 -1.98 8.74 4.27
N GLY A 199 -3.20 8.86 4.78
CA GLY A 199 -3.67 10.12 5.32
C GLY A 199 -4.98 10.02 6.07
N ARG A 200 -5.54 11.19 6.38
CA ARG A 200 -6.82 11.31 7.08
C ARG A 200 -7.82 12.13 6.27
N HIS A 201 -9.08 11.69 6.27
CA HIS A 201 -10.17 12.40 5.59
C HIS A 201 -11.00 13.29 6.52
N ARG A 202 -10.82 13.20 7.85
CA ARG A 202 -11.43 14.07 8.86
C ARG A 202 -12.95 14.16 8.73
N ASN A 203 -13.60 13.04 8.43
CA ASN A 203 -15.06 12.99 8.23
C ASN A 203 -15.57 14.03 7.19
N GLY A 204 -14.73 14.41 6.21
CA GLY A 204 -15.06 15.45 5.22
C GLY A 204 -14.98 16.88 5.75
N ALA A 205 -14.49 17.13 6.96
CA ALA A 205 -14.34 18.49 7.49
C ALA A 205 -13.25 19.30 6.75
N THR A 206 -12.23 18.60 6.25
CA THR A 206 -11.14 19.15 5.44
C THR A 206 -10.89 18.26 4.22
N PRO A 207 -10.21 18.75 3.18
CA PRO A 207 -9.71 17.88 2.13
C PRO A 207 -8.92 16.71 2.73
N TRP A 208 -8.86 15.59 2.01
CA TRP A 208 -8.21 14.36 2.46
C TRP A 208 -6.70 14.55 2.46
N GLN A 209 -6.12 14.82 3.63
CA GLN A 209 -4.72 15.21 3.75
C GLN A 209 -3.80 14.01 3.77
N ILE A 210 -2.83 14.01 2.88
CA ILE A 210 -1.76 13.01 2.82
C ILE A 210 -0.73 13.34 3.90
N THR A 211 -0.43 12.36 4.75
CA THR A 211 0.54 12.50 5.85
C THR A 211 1.81 11.68 5.63
N HIS A 212 1.72 10.60 4.85
CA HIS A 212 2.83 9.74 4.47
C HIS A 212 2.68 9.36 3.00
N SER A 213 3.79 9.29 2.27
CA SER A 213 3.77 8.83 0.87
C SER A 213 5.11 8.25 0.43
N THR A 214 5.07 7.29 -0.50
CA THR A 214 6.27 6.82 -1.23
C THR A 214 6.80 7.85 -2.22
N LEU A 215 5.94 8.79 -2.64
CA LEU A 215 6.30 9.83 -3.58
C LEU A 215 6.73 11.10 -2.84
N PRO A 216 7.94 11.63 -3.11
CA PRO A 216 8.34 12.92 -2.56
C PRO A 216 7.39 14.04 -3.02
N GLY A 217 7.15 15.01 -2.13
CA GLY A 217 6.29 16.16 -2.43
C GLY A 217 4.80 15.94 -2.18
N ARG A 218 4.35 14.72 -1.86
CA ARG A 218 2.94 14.42 -1.62
C ARG A 218 2.46 14.67 -0.19
N VAL A 219 3.36 14.66 0.79
CA VAL A 219 2.98 14.95 2.18
C VAL A 219 2.53 16.41 2.28
N GLY A 220 1.30 16.62 2.77
CA GLY A 220 0.64 17.92 2.82
C GLY A 220 -0.32 18.20 1.65
N ASP A 221 -0.24 17.45 0.55
CA ASP A 221 -1.22 17.53 -0.53
C ASP A 221 -2.57 16.94 -0.09
N ALA A 222 -3.64 17.35 -0.77
CA ALA A 222 -4.93 16.69 -0.70
C ALA A 222 -5.04 15.59 -1.76
N LEU A 223 -5.52 14.41 -1.37
CA LEU A 223 -5.91 13.36 -2.33
C LEU A 223 -7.28 13.65 -2.96
N LEU A 224 -8.24 14.07 -2.14
CA LEU A 224 -9.63 14.34 -2.51
C LEU A 224 -10.15 15.59 -1.77
N PRO A 225 -11.14 16.30 -2.33
CA PRO A 225 -11.79 17.43 -1.68
C PRO A 225 -12.74 16.98 -0.53
N SER A 226 -13.18 17.92 0.30
CA SER A 226 -14.02 17.69 1.49
C SER A 226 -15.52 17.53 1.23
N TYR A 227 -16.03 17.88 0.05
CA TYR A 227 -17.49 17.97 -0.18
C TYR A 227 -18.20 16.61 -0.32
N TRP A 228 -17.44 15.52 -0.39
CA TRP A 228 -17.96 14.19 -0.69
C TRP A 228 -18.35 13.41 0.57
N ARG A 229 -19.44 12.61 0.48
CA ARG A 229 -19.83 11.63 1.49
C ARG A 229 -18.92 10.40 1.47
N PHE A 230 -17.79 10.50 2.16
CA PHE A 230 -16.79 9.43 2.29
C PHE A 230 -17.33 8.07 2.80
N ALA A 231 -18.49 8.04 3.47
CA ALA A 231 -19.08 6.80 3.98
C ALA A 231 -19.62 5.86 2.88
N ASP A 232 -19.89 6.38 1.67
CA ASP A 232 -20.40 5.59 0.55
C ASP A 232 -19.46 5.71 -0.67
N PRO A 233 -18.65 4.67 -0.96
CA PRO A 233 -17.72 4.69 -2.09
C PRO A 233 -18.39 4.78 -3.47
N ALA A 234 -19.67 4.37 -3.57
CA ALA A 234 -20.43 4.51 -4.81
C ALA A 234 -20.78 5.98 -5.12
N SER A 235 -20.78 6.84 -4.10
CA SER A 235 -21.09 8.26 -4.24
C SER A 235 -19.90 9.14 -4.65
N LEU A 236 -18.68 8.58 -4.73
CA LEU A 236 -17.49 9.32 -5.20
C LEU A 236 -17.68 9.69 -6.68
N PRO A 237 -17.66 10.99 -7.07
CA PRO A 237 -17.85 11.37 -8.46
C PRO A 237 -16.79 10.77 -9.38
N ASP A 238 -17.21 10.29 -10.56
CA ASP A 238 -16.31 9.65 -11.52
C ASP A 238 -15.18 10.59 -11.98
N GLU A 239 -15.44 11.89 -12.07
CA GLU A 239 -14.44 12.90 -12.42
C GLU A 239 -13.33 13.01 -11.37
N ASP A 240 -13.69 12.91 -10.08
CA ASP A 240 -12.73 12.94 -8.97
C ASP A 240 -11.94 11.63 -8.90
N LEU A 241 -12.65 10.50 -9.01
CA LEU A 241 -12.05 9.17 -9.06
C LEU A 241 -11.05 9.07 -10.21
N ALA A 242 -11.41 9.54 -11.40
CA ALA A 242 -10.57 9.48 -12.60
C ALA A 242 -9.26 10.25 -12.45
N ARG A 243 -9.17 11.20 -11.51
CA ARG A 243 -8.01 12.08 -11.26
C ARG A 243 -7.21 11.73 -10.02
N LEU A 244 -7.50 10.62 -9.35
CA LEU A 244 -6.78 10.20 -8.15
C LEU A 244 -5.27 10.01 -8.40
N GLY A 245 -4.47 10.48 -7.45
CA GLY A 245 -3.02 10.30 -7.44
C GLY A 245 -2.22 11.32 -8.24
N ARG A 246 -0.90 11.25 -8.14
CA ARG A 246 0.05 12.15 -8.81
C ARG A 246 0.24 11.83 -10.28
N TYR A 247 0.37 10.54 -10.59
CA TYR A 247 0.64 10.04 -11.93
C TYR A 247 -0.63 9.41 -12.51
N VAL A 248 -1.64 10.24 -12.78
CA VAL A 248 -2.93 9.82 -13.33
C VAL A 248 -2.74 9.19 -14.72
N PRO A 249 -3.34 8.02 -15.00
CA PRO A 249 -3.27 7.40 -16.33
C PRO A 249 -3.98 8.23 -17.40
N SER A 250 -3.57 8.07 -18.65
CA SER A 250 -4.30 8.67 -19.79
C SER A 250 -5.71 8.07 -19.85
N GLY A 251 -6.74 8.92 -19.85
CA GLY A 251 -8.15 8.49 -19.75
C GLY A 251 -8.68 8.34 -18.32
N GLY A 252 -7.83 8.47 -17.31
CA GLY A 252 -8.19 8.41 -15.90
C GLY A 252 -8.43 6.99 -15.37
N TRP A 253 -8.64 6.90 -14.05
CA TRP A 253 -9.05 5.68 -13.37
C TRP A 253 -10.54 5.39 -13.56
N GLN A 254 -10.91 4.12 -13.53
CA GLN A 254 -12.29 3.63 -13.54
C GLN A 254 -12.46 2.58 -12.47
N ARG A 255 -13.67 2.43 -11.93
CA ARG A 255 -13.98 1.34 -10.99
C ARG A 255 -13.88 0.01 -11.72
N ALA A 256 -13.19 -0.94 -11.10
CA ALA A 256 -13.06 -2.28 -11.61
C ALA A 256 -13.59 -3.29 -10.59
N GLU A 257 -14.03 -4.45 -11.07
CA GLU A 257 -14.25 -5.58 -10.19
C GLU A 257 -12.92 -6.09 -9.64
N LEU A 258 -12.95 -6.63 -8.43
CA LEU A 258 -11.78 -7.27 -7.84
C LEU A 258 -11.38 -8.47 -8.67
N PRO A 259 -10.09 -8.62 -9.05
CA PRO A 259 -9.60 -9.84 -9.64
C PRO A 259 -9.92 -11.02 -8.71
N LEU A 260 -10.54 -12.08 -9.22
CA LEU A 260 -10.76 -13.28 -8.43
C LEU A 260 -9.41 -13.93 -8.14
N SER A 261 -9.09 -14.17 -6.86
CA SER A 261 -7.96 -15.00 -6.45
C SER A 261 -8.12 -16.39 -7.08
N SER A 262 -7.27 -16.72 -8.04
CA SER A 262 -7.30 -17.99 -8.78
C SER A 262 -6.14 -18.88 -8.34
N THR A 263 -5.97 -19.14 -7.05
CA THR A 263 -5.13 -20.25 -6.59
C THR A 263 -5.57 -20.72 -5.19
N PRO A 264 -6.09 -21.95 -5.03
CA PRO A 264 -6.32 -22.53 -3.71
C PRO A 264 -5.01 -22.67 -2.94
N LEU A 265 -5.04 -22.37 -1.63
CA LEU A 265 -3.98 -22.70 -0.68
C LEU A 265 -3.64 -24.20 -0.73
N GLU A 266 -2.46 -24.56 -1.23
CA GLU A 266 -1.78 -25.79 -0.81
C GLU A 266 -1.05 -25.45 0.49
N VAL A 267 -1.70 -25.71 1.64
CA VAL A 267 -1.02 -25.72 2.93
C VAL A 267 -0.24 -27.04 3.00
N PRO A 268 1.10 -27.03 3.06
CA PRO A 268 1.85 -28.25 3.32
C PRO A 268 1.46 -28.79 4.69
N ALA A 269 1.10 -30.07 4.74
CA ALA A 269 0.75 -30.79 5.97
C ALA A 269 1.91 -30.91 6.96
#